data_AF-A0A7L1YQP8-F1
#
_entry.id   AF-A0A7L1YQP8-F1
#
_cell.length_a   1.000
_cell.length_b   1.000
_cell.length_c   1.000
_cell.angle_alpha   90.00
_cell.angle_beta   90.00
_cell.angle_gamma   90.00
#
_symmetry.space_group_name_H-M   'P 1'
#
loop_
_entity.id
_entity.type
_entity.pdbx_description
1 polymer ?
#
loop_
_entity_poly.entity_id
_entity_poly.type
_entity_poly.pdbx_seq_one_letter_code
_entity_poly.pdbx_strand_id
1 'polypeptide(L)'
;SSRPHCRVNPGFQGQLRLYEAMGCSVDSSSVLYKRYRLEMLSERLSEPQDLPREVFAVDPTSICQTANTEVLYRCRKCRRALFRSSSILSHTEGSRPAAFAHKRITDSARLCGSGHEKCTSYFIEPVQWMEPALLGVLEGQLLCPKCTSKLGSFSWRGEQCSCGRWVTPAFQIHKSRVDEVRTLPLGNSQTAKT
;
A
#
# COMPACT_ATOMS: atom_id res chain seq x y z
N SER A 1 -1.02 49.25 -18.77
CA SER A 1 -0.49 48.14 -17.95
C SER A 1 -1.14 46.83 -18.32
N SER A 2 -0.46 46.02 -19.14
CA SER A 2 -0.85 44.63 -19.39
C SER A 2 -0.56 43.79 -18.14
N ARG A 3 -1.58 43.15 -17.57
CA ARG A 3 -1.37 42.17 -16.49
C ARG A 3 -0.52 41.03 -17.05
N PRO A 4 0.54 40.58 -16.36
CA PRO A 4 1.34 39.45 -16.84
C PRO A 4 0.41 38.24 -17.00
N HIS A 5 0.58 37.49 -18.09
CA HIS A 5 -0.21 36.30 -18.37
C HIS A 5 -0.20 35.36 -17.17
N CYS A 6 -1.30 35.33 -16.42
CA CYS A 6 -1.48 34.42 -15.30
C CYS A 6 -1.63 33.01 -15.88
N ARG A 7 -0.55 32.23 -15.87
CA ARG A 7 -0.60 30.80 -16.19
C ARG A 7 -0.84 30.04 -14.90
N VAL A 8 -1.83 29.17 -14.92
CA VAL A 8 -2.10 28.24 -13.83
C VAL A 8 -0.85 27.41 -13.56
N ASN A 9 -0.45 27.30 -12.30
CA ASN A 9 0.74 26.53 -11.95
C ASN A 9 0.55 25.03 -12.32
N PRO A 10 1.57 24.33 -12.84
CA PRO A 10 1.43 22.95 -13.30
C PRO A 10 0.94 21.97 -12.22
N GLY A 11 1.34 22.17 -10.95
CA GLY A 11 0.89 21.35 -9.83
C GLY A 11 -0.62 21.43 -9.63
N PHE A 12 -1.19 22.62 -9.72
CA PHE A 12 -2.63 22.85 -9.63
C PHE A 12 -3.38 22.25 -10.82
N GLN A 13 -2.82 22.30 -12.03
CA GLN A 13 -3.40 21.57 -13.18
C GLN A 13 -3.39 20.05 -12.96
N GLY A 14 -2.35 19.52 -12.32
CA GLY A 14 -2.29 18.11 -11.90
C GLY A 14 -3.37 17.77 -10.88
N GLN A 15 -3.54 18.61 -9.87
CA GLN A 15 -4.59 18.49 -8.85
C GLN A 15 -6.00 18.49 -9.46
N LEU A 16 -6.27 19.39 -10.41
CA LEU A 16 -7.56 19.45 -11.11
C LEU A 16 -7.85 18.18 -11.91
N ARG A 17 -6.85 17.64 -12.63
CA ARG A 17 -7.00 16.37 -13.36
C ARG A 17 -7.28 15.19 -12.43
N LEU A 18 -6.62 15.16 -11.26
CA LEU A 18 -6.90 14.15 -10.25
C LEU A 18 -8.32 14.29 -9.68
N TYR A 19 -8.75 15.51 -9.38
CA TYR A 19 -10.10 15.79 -8.87
C TYR A 19 -11.18 15.39 -9.87
N GLU A 20 -10.99 15.72 -11.16
CA GLU A 20 -11.86 15.28 -12.25
C GLU A 20 -11.90 13.75 -12.36
N ALA A 21 -10.74 13.08 -12.29
CA ALA A 21 -10.65 11.61 -12.32
C ALA A 21 -11.33 10.93 -11.12
N MET A 22 -11.55 11.64 -10.01
CA MET A 22 -12.30 11.19 -8.84
C MET A 22 -13.78 11.62 -8.87
N GLY A 23 -14.29 12.04 -10.05
CA GLY A 23 -15.67 12.45 -10.21
C GLY A 23 -16.00 13.77 -9.49
N CYS A 24 -15.04 14.68 -9.43
CA CYS A 24 -15.17 15.97 -8.74
C CYS A 24 -15.50 15.80 -7.24
N SER A 25 -14.94 14.78 -6.60
CA SER A 25 -15.03 14.56 -5.16
C SER A 25 -13.70 14.06 -4.62
N VAL A 26 -13.30 14.52 -3.43
CA VAL A 26 -12.07 14.03 -2.79
C VAL A 26 -12.44 12.90 -1.84
N ASP A 27 -12.32 11.67 -2.32
CA ASP A 27 -12.44 10.47 -1.49
C ASP A 27 -11.06 10.06 -0.96
N SER A 28 -10.89 10.12 0.36
CA SER A 28 -9.63 9.74 1.02
C SER A 28 -9.35 8.24 0.95
N SER A 29 -10.36 7.42 0.66
CA SER A 29 -10.23 5.97 0.47
C SER A 29 -9.77 5.61 -0.96
N SER A 30 -9.85 6.55 -1.90
CA SER A 30 -9.46 6.35 -3.30
C SER A 30 -7.99 5.99 -3.44
N VAL A 31 -7.72 4.91 -4.17
CA VAL A 31 -6.35 4.45 -4.48
C VAL A 31 -5.59 5.52 -5.28
N LEU A 32 -6.27 6.28 -6.15
CA LEU A 32 -5.65 7.37 -6.92
C LEU A 32 -5.16 8.49 -6.00
N TYR A 33 -6.00 8.91 -5.06
CA TYR A 33 -5.64 9.92 -4.08
C TYR A 33 -4.49 9.48 -3.18
N LYS A 34 -4.53 8.21 -2.73
CA LYS A 34 -3.47 7.59 -1.94
C LYS A 34 -2.12 7.56 -2.64
N ARG A 35 -2.08 7.25 -3.93
CA ARG A 35 -0.82 7.32 -4.70
C ARG A 35 -0.33 8.75 -4.82
N TYR A 36 -1.20 9.67 -5.25
CA TYR A 36 -0.84 11.07 -5.46
C TYR A 36 -0.25 11.73 -4.21
N ARG A 37 -0.91 11.57 -3.05
CA ARG A 37 -0.44 12.15 -1.79
C ARG A 37 0.91 11.59 -1.34
N LEU A 38 1.18 10.30 -1.60
CA LEU A 38 2.45 9.66 -1.27
C LEU A 38 3.57 10.11 -2.20
N GLU A 39 3.28 10.24 -3.50
CA GLU A 39 4.21 10.78 -4.50
C GLU A 39 4.60 12.23 -4.14
N MET A 40 3.62 13.07 -3.82
CA MET A 40 3.86 14.44 -3.39
C MET A 40 4.75 14.55 -2.14
N LEU A 41 4.69 13.59 -1.22
CA LEU A 41 5.58 13.55 -0.06
C LEU A 41 6.99 13.11 -0.44
N SER A 42 7.11 12.10 -1.31
CA SER A 42 8.41 11.63 -1.78
C SER A 42 9.20 12.70 -2.54
N GLU A 43 8.51 13.61 -3.24
CA GLU A 43 9.15 14.72 -3.96
C GLU A 43 9.58 15.88 -3.05
N ARG A 44 8.85 16.10 -1.94
CA ARG A 44 9.07 17.26 -1.05
C ARG A 44 10.06 16.97 0.08
N LEU A 45 10.25 15.70 0.46
CA LEU A 45 11.02 15.33 1.63
C LEU A 45 12.43 14.84 1.24
N SER A 46 13.44 15.65 1.55
CA SER A 46 14.83 15.19 1.56
C SER A 46 15.06 14.13 2.66
N GLU A 47 14.40 14.30 3.81
CA GLU A 47 14.25 13.33 4.90
C GLU A 47 12.92 13.58 5.63
N PRO A 48 12.09 12.57 5.95
CA PRO A 48 10.80 12.75 6.61
C PRO A 48 10.97 13.10 8.10
N GLN A 49 11.17 14.37 8.45
CA GLN A 49 11.22 14.78 9.86
C GLN A 49 9.82 14.91 10.49
N ASP A 50 8.82 15.26 9.67
CA ASP A 50 7.42 15.36 10.08
C ASP A 50 6.52 14.81 8.95
N LEU A 51 5.71 13.81 9.29
CA LEU A 51 4.80 13.15 8.36
C LEU A 51 3.36 13.42 8.79
N PRO A 52 2.54 14.10 7.96
CA PRO A 52 1.15 14.37 8.32
C PRO A 52 0.40 13.07 8.64
N ARG A 53 -0.26 13.02 9.80
CA ARG A 53 -0.97 11.82 10.30
C ARG A 53 -1.94 11.23 9.28
N GLU A 54 -2.54 12.08 8.46
CA GLU A 54 -3.50 11.72 7.43
C GLU A 54 -2.94 10.71 6.42
N VAL A 55 -1.63 10.74 6.19
CA VAL A 55 -0.91 9.91 5.21
C VAL A 55 -0.92 8.44 5.63
N PHE A 56 -1.03 8.20 6.92
CA PHE A 56 -1.02 6.88 7.48
C PHE A 56 -2.42 6.26 7.50
N ALA A 57 -2.51 5.03 7.01
CA ALA A 57 -3.65 4.19 7.32
C ALA A 57 -3.73 3.91 8.82
N VAL A 58 -4.96 3.84 9.34
CA VAL A 58 -5.22 3.53 10.76
C VAL A 58 -4.71 2.13 11.09
N ASP A 59 -4.04 1.98 12.24
CA ASP A 59 -3.62 0.66 12.72
C ASP A 59 -4.86 -0.25 12.93
N PRO A 60 -4.92 -1.43 12.29
CA PRO A 60 -6.05 -2.34 12.44
C PRO A 60 -6.30 -2.87 13.85
N THR A 61 -5.35 -2.68 14.76
CA THR A 61 -5.49 -3.04 16.18
C THR A 61 -6.08 -1.91 17.04
N SER A 62 -6.25 -0.71 16.50
CA SER A 62 -6.97 0.37 17.19
C SER A 62 -8.46 0.02 17.32
N ILE A 63 -9.05 0.33 18.47
CA ILE A 63 -10.39 -0.10 18.92
C ILE A 63 -11.54 0.44 18.02
N CYS A 64 -11.24 1.33 17.08
CA CYS A 64 -12.22 1.98 16.22
C CYS A 64 -12.50 1.14 14.97
N GLN A 65 -13.64 0.45 14.99
CA GLN A 65 -14.53 0.05 13.89
C GLN A 65 -13.87 -0.42 12.58
N THR A 66 -14.12 -1.68 12.24
CA THR A 66 -14.07 -2.13 10.84
C THR A 66 -15.41 -2.74 10.49
N ALA A 67 -15.92 -2.42 9.30
CA ALA A 67 -17.01 -3.17 8.70
C ALA A 67 -16.60 -4.65 8.68
N ASN A 68 -17.54 -5.53 9.05
CA ASN A 68 -17.30 -6.95 9.35
C ASN A 68 -16.93 -7.80 8.12
N THR A 69 -16.49 -7.16 7.04
CA THR A 69 -16.29 -7.74 5.70
C THR A 69 -14.93 -7.41 5.09
N GLU A 70 -14.13 -6.53 5.70
CA GLU A 70 -12.84 -6.14 5.13
C GLU A 70 -11.75 -7.19 5.41
N VAL A 71 -10.96 -7.50 4.38
CA VAL A 71 -9.85 -8.46 4.49
C VAL A 71 -8.71 -7.86 5.31
N LEU A 72 -8.26 -8.60 6.32
CA LEU A 72 -7.15 -8.21 7.21
C LEU A 72 -5.91 -9.04 6.91
N TYR A 73 -4.75 -8.39 6.95
CA TYR A 73 -3.46 -9.04 6.83
C TYR A 73 -2.78 -9.10 8.19
N ARG A 74 -2.43 -10.30 8.62
CA ARG A 74 -1.87 -10.55 9.95
C ARG A 74 -0.45 -11.07 9.85
N CYS A 75 0.41 -10.71 10.79
CA CYS A 75 1.75 -11.28 10.89
C CYS A 75 1.67 -12.80 11.04
N ARG A 76 2.37 -13.55 10.17
CA ARG A 76 2.33 -15.01 10.19
C ARG A 76 2.90 -15.63 11.47
N LYS A 77 3.83 -14.93 12.14
CA LYS A 77 4.49 -15.40 13.37
C LYS A 77 3.63 -15.21 14.63
N CYS A 78 3.03 -14.02 14.80
CA CYS A 78 2.37 -13.65 16.08
C CYS A 78 0.87 -13.29 15.94
N ARG A 79 0.35 -13.39 14.72
CA ARG A 79 -1.04 -13.11 14.32
C ARG A 79 -1.55 -11.69 14.60
N ARG A 80 -0.67 -10.74 14.98
CA ARG A 80 -1.04 -9.31 15.07
C ARG A 80 -1.51 -8.81 13.69
N ALA A 81 -2.63 -8.10 13.64
CA ALA A 81 -3.08 -7.42 12.44
C ALA A 81 -2.14 -6.27 12.06
N LEU A 82 -1.83 -6.13 10.78
CA LEU A 82 -0.82 -5.22 10.25
C LEU A 82 -1.41 -4.17 9.32
N PHE A 83 -2.24 -4.59 8.36
CA PHE A 83 -2.90 -3.68 7.41
C PHE A 83 -4.18 -4.31 6.87
N ARG A 84 -4.98 -3.52 6.17
CA ARG A 84 -6.25 -3.95 5.56
C ARG A 84 -6.12 -4.04 4.03
N SER A 85 -7.07 -4.67 3.36
CA SER A 85 -7.11 -4.69 1.90
C SER A 85 -7.17 -3.28 1.29
N SER A 86 -7.84 -2.33 1.92
CA SER A 86 -7.90 -0.94 1.47
C SER A 86 -6.54 -0.21 1.48
N SER A 87 -5.56 -0.73 2.22
CA SER A 87 -4.19 -0.18 2.26
C SER A 87 -3.34 -0.62 1.06
N ILE A 88 -3.78 -1.60 0.26
CA ILE A 88 -2.99 -2.14 -0.85
C ILE A 88 -3.02 -1.20 -2.06
N LEU A 89 -1.84 -0.80 -2.52
CA LEU A 89 -1.63 0.00 -3.72
C LEU A 89 -1.07 -0.90 -4.83
N SER A 90 -1.96 -1.55 -5.58
CA SER A 90 -1.56 -2.44 -6.68
C SER A 90 -0.77 -1.69 -7.78
N HIS A 91 0.03 -2.39 -8.57
CA HIS A 91 0.69 -1.82 -9.74
C HIS A 91 0.56 -2.76 -10.92
N THR A 92 0.59 -2.20 -12.13
CA THR A 92 0.62 -2.98 -13.37
C THR A 92 1.95 -3.70 -13.48
N GLU A 93 1.93 -4.98 -13.88
CA GLU A 93 3.14 -5.79 -14.06
C GLU A 93 4.13 -5.06 -14.99
N GLY A 94 5.39 -4.97 -14.55
CA GLY A 94 6.45 -4.41 -15.38
C GLY A 94 6.91 -5.40 -16.45
N SER A 95 7.67 -4.89 -17.43
CA SER A 95 8.43 -5.76 -18.32
C SER A 95 9.59 -6.35 -17.54
N ARG A 96 9.53 -7.64 -17.23
CA ARG A 96 10.59 -8.34 -16.49
C ARG A 96 11.86 -8.37 -17.37
N PRO A 97 13.03 -7.91 -16.88
CA PRO A 97 14.26 -8.03 -17.65
C PRO A 97 14.53 -9.50 -18.01
N ALA A 98 14.89 -9.76 -19.27
CA ALA A 98 15.09 -11.11 -19.81
C ALA A 98 16.09 -11.95 -18.99
N ALA A 99 17.07 -11.31 -18.35
CA ALA A 99 18.05 -11.93 -17.48
C ALA A 99 17.46 -12.71 -16.28
N PHE A 100 16.23 -12.40 -15.86
CA PHE A 100 15.54 -13.10 -14.76
C PHE A 100 14.39 -14.01 -15.26
N ALA A 101 14.19 -14.14 -16.56
CA ALA A 101 13.15 -14.99 -17.15
C ALA A 101 13.48 -16.49 -17.07
N HIS A 102 14.77 -16.85 -17.05
CA HIS A 102 15.22 -18.25 -17.09
C HIS A 102 14.90 -19.07 -15.84
N LYS A 103 14.50 -18.44 -14.72
CA LYS A 103 14.25 -19.15 -13.46
C LYS A 103 12.84 -19.76 -13.33
N ARG A 104 11.99 -19.67 -14.37
CA ARG A 104 10.62 -20.24 -14.36
C ARG A 104 10.35 -21.30 -15.43
N ILE A 105 11.34 -21.74 -16.20
CA ILE A 105 11.11 -22.65 -17.34
C ILE A 105 10.64 -24.06 -16.90
N THR A 106 10.71 -24.44 -15.63
CA THR A 106 10.32 -25.80 -15.22
C THR A 106 8.87 -25.99 -14.76
N ASP A 107 8.07 -24.95 -14.46
CA ASP A 107 6.76 -25.17 -13.80
C ASP A 107 5.66 -24.13 -14.11
N SER A 108 5.23 -23.94 -15.37
CA SER A 108 3.84 -23.52 -15.69
C SER A 108 3.60 -23.24 -17.18
N ALA A 109 3.64 -24.29 -18.01
CA ALA A 109 2.74 -24.34 -19.16
C ALA A 109 1.38 -24.83 -18.65
N ARG A 110 0.56 -23.95 -18.04
CA ARG A 110 -0.90 -24.10 -17.89
C ARG A 110 -1.53 -22.94 -17.11
N LEU A 111 -2.60 -22.41 -17.69
CA LEU A 111 -3.67 -21.55 -17.15
C LEU A 111 -3.54 -20.03 -17.37
N CYS A 112 -4.36 -19.57 -18.33
CA CYS A 112 -4.98 -18.26 -18.33
C CYS A 112 -5.78 -18.07 -17.03
N GLY A 113 -5.47 -17.02 -16.28
CA GLY A 113 -6.20 -16.58 -15.08
C GLY A 113 -5.82 -15.12 -14.78
N SER A 114 -6.81 -14.30 -14.44
CA SER A 114 -6.73 -12.86 -14.26
C SER A 114 -5.50 -12.34 -13.49
N GLY A 115 -4.59 -11.68 -14.21
CA GLY A 115 -3.70 -10.53 -13.88
C GLY A 115 -3.16 -10.18 -12.48
N HIS A 116 -3.39 -10.93 -11.40
CA HIS A 116 -3.07 -10.52 -10.02
C HIS A 116 -2.05 -11.40 -9.27
N GLU A 117 -1.50 -12.45 -9.92
CA GLU A 117 -0.79 -13.53 -9.21
C GLU A 117 0.70 -13.70 -9.54
N LYS A 118 1.46 -12.62 -9.83
CA LYS A 118 2.90 -12.77 -10.10
C LYS A 118 3.86 -12.02 -9.19
N CYS A 119 3.37 -11.09 -8.35
CA CYS A 119 4.22 -10.37 -7.41
C CYS A 119 4.34 -11.13 -6.07
N THR A 120 5.57 -11.22 -5.53
CA THR A 120 5.86 -11.88 -4.24
C THR A 120 5.54 -11.03 -3.01
N SER A 121 5.16 -9.78 -3.22
CA SER A 121 4.99 -8.77 -2.16
C SER A 121 3.73 -7.93 -2.40
N TYR A 122 3.15 -7.43 -1.32
CA TYR A 122 2.16 -6.35 -1.32
C TYR A 122 2.88 -5.01 -1.22
N PHE A 123 2.43 -4.03 -2.00
CA PHE A 123 2.79 -2.63 -1.83
C PHE A 123 1.61 -1.93 -1.20
N ILE A 124 1.85 -1.18 -0.12
CA ILE A 124 0.79 -0.57 0.68
C ILE A 124 1.06 0.91 0.90
N GLU A 125 0.04 1.66 1.32
CA GLU A 125 0.26 2.93 1.99
C GLU A 125 0.87 2.70 3.39
N PRO A 126 1.65 3.64 3.94
CA PRO A 126 2.20 3.49 5.28
C PRO A 126 1.07 3.39 6.32
N VAL A 127 1.25 2.56 7.33
CA VAL A 127 0.28 2.37 8.43
C VAL A 127 0.85 3.01 9.68
N GLN A 128 0.01 3.53 10.58
CA GLN A 128 0.43 4.23 11.80
C GLN A 128 1.53 3.51 12.61
N TRP A 129 1.48 2.17 12.73
CA TRP A 129 2.53 1.44 13.46
C TRP A 129 3.92 1.51 12.81
N MET A 130 4.01 1.90 11.54
CA MET A 130 5.27 2.07 10.82
C MET A 130 5.95 3.40 11.13
N GLU A 131 5.20 4.41 11.61
CA GLU A 131 5.67 5.78 11.79
C GLU A 131 7.05 5.88 12.49
N PRO A 132 7.31 5.18 13.62
CA PRO A 132 8.61 5.26 14.28
C PRO A 132 9.79 4.78 13.42
N ALA A 133 9.55 3.91 12.44
CA ALA A 133 10.58 3.40 11.54
C ALA A 133 10.81 4.30 10.32
N LEU A 134 9.88 5.23 10.02
CA LEU A 134 9.94 6.09 8.84
C LEU A 134 10.53 7.47 9.12
N LEU A 135 10.46 7.94 10.38
CA LEU A 135 10.92 9.26 10.77
C LEU A 135 12.44 9.39 10.63
N GLY A 136 12.88 10.42 9.90
CA GLY A 136 14.28 10.75 9.68
C GLY A 136 15.05 9.76 8.81
N VAL A 137 14.37 8.83 8.12
CA VAL A 137 15.02 7.77 7.33
C VAL A 137 14.38 7.61 5.96
N LEU A 138 15.21 7.51 4.92
CA LEU A 138 14.75 7.36 3.53
C LEU A 138 14.45 5.92 3.10
N GLU A 139 15.09 4.94 3.72
CA GLU A 139 14.90 3.53 3.43
C GLU A 139 15.21 2.66 4.64
N GLY A 140 14.55 1.51 4.78
CA GLY A 140 14.74 0.68 5.95
C GLY A 140 13.91 -0.60 5.96
N GLN A 141 13.96 -1.30 7.09
CA GLN A 141 13.22 -2.55 7.29
C GLN A 141 11.89 -2.31 8.00
N LEU A 142 10.86 -3.04 7.59
CA LEU A 142 9.58 -3.08 8.29
C LEU A 142 9.54 -4.31 9.19
N LEU A 143 9.53 -4.09 10.50
CA LEU A 143 9.46 -5.13 11.53
C LEU A 143 8.06 -5.21 12.12
N CYS A 144 7.62 -6.41 12.49
CA CYS A 144 6.35 -6.55 13.20
C CYS A 144 6.43 -5.86 14.58
N PRO A 145 5.50 -4.94 14.91
CA PRO A 145 5.56 -4.20 16.18
C PRO A 145 5.28 -5.07 17.42
N LYS A 146 4.78 -6.31 17.26
CA LYS A 146 4.56 -7.25 18.38
C LYS A 146 5.70 -8.24 18.59
N CYS A 147 6.31 -8.76 17.52
CA CYS A 147 7.26 -9.88 17.63
C CYS A 147 8.58 -9.67 16.88
N THR A 148 8.80 -8.44 16.40
CA THR A 148 10.00 -7.93 15.72
C THR A 148 10.47 -8.72 14.49
N SER A 149 9.68 -9.68 14.01
CA SER A 149 9.99 -10.43 12.78
C SER A 149 9.96 -9.50 11.57
N LYS A 150 10.95 -9.62 10.69
CA LYS A 150 11.00 -8.88 9.42
C LYS A 150 9.81 -9.22 8.51
N LEU A 151 9.05 -8.19 8.15
CA LEU A 151 7.88 -8.26 7.27
C LEU A 151 8.22 -7.83 5.85
N GLY A 152 9.13 -6.87 5.70
CA GLY A 152 9.57 -6.35 4.41
C GLY A 152 10.49 -5.14 4.55
N SER A 153 10.35 -4.18 3.64
CA SER A 153 11.22 -3.00 3.48
C SER A 153 10.40 -1.78 3.07
N PHE A 154 10.97 -0.59 3.29
CA PHE A 154 10.46 0.63 2.68
C PHE A 154 11.59 1.43 2.02
N SER A 155 11.25 2.20 0.99
CA SER A 155 12.11 3.20 0.35
C SER A 155 11.25 4.35 -0.17
N TRP A 156 11.53 5.56 0.30
CA TRP A 156 10.88 6.78 -0.20
C TRP A 156 11.26 7.08 -1.66
N ARG A 157 12.44 6.62 -2.10
CA ARG A 157 12.90 6.74 -3.50
C ARG A 157 12.30 5.66 -4.42
N GLY A 158 11.74 4.62 -3.81
CA GLY A 158 11.14 3.50 -4.49
C GLY A 158 12.03 2.26 -4.55
N GLU A 159 11.44 1.16 -5.01
CA GLU A 159 12.08 -0.14 -5.15
C GLU A 159 11.50 -0.88 -6.37
N GLN A 160 12.31 -1.75 -6.99
CA GLN A 160 11.85 -2.59 -8.08
C GLN A 160 11.10 -3.82 -7.54
N CYS A 161 9.85 -4.00 -7.97
CA CYS A 161 9.09 -5.20 -7.67
C CYS A 161 9.63 -6.42 -8.44
N SER A 162 9.42 -7.63 -7.92
CA SER A 162 9.65 -8.93 -8.60
C SER A 162 9.01 -9.08 -10.00
N CYS A 163 8.01 -8.27 -10.35
CA CYS A 163 7.46 -8.22 -11.70
C CYS A 163 8.27 -7.34 -12.67
N GLY A 164 9.24 -6.57 -12.16
CA GLY A 164 10.06 -5.62 -12.92
C GLY A 164 9.60 -4.17 -12.81
N ARG A 165 8.39 -3.90 -12.28
CA ARG A 165 7.86 -2.54 -12.12
C ARG A 165 8.59 -1.77 -11.02
N TRP A 166 9.03 -0.55 -11.31
CA TRP A 166 9.49 0.40 -10.31
C TRP A 166 8.30 1.01 -9.57
N VAL A 167 8.31 0.95 -8.24
CA VAL A 167 7.25 1.50 -7.37
C VAL A 167 7.86 2.58 -6.49
N THR A 168 7.28 3.79 -6.51
CA THR A 168 7.73 4.94 -5.69
C THR A 168 6.52 5.67 -5.09
N PRO A 169 6.56 6.02 -3.79
CA PRO A 169 7.41 5.40 -2.76
C PRO A 169 7.04 3.91 -2.58
N ALA A 170 7.99 3.11 -2.11
CA ALA A 170 7.80 1.67 -1.91
C ALA A 170 7.65 1.35 -0.41
N PHE A 171 6.48 0.87 0.01
CA PHE A 171 6.29 0.21 1.30
C PHE A 171 5.90 -1.24 1.04
N GLN A 172 6.90 -2.12 1.09
CA GLN A 172 6.80 -3.49 0.64
C GLN A 172 6.61 -4.44 1.83
N ILE A 173 5.57 -5.28 1.78
CA ILE A 173 5.36 -6.40 2.72
C ILE A 173 5.38 -7.71 1.94
N HIS A 174 6.24 -8.65 2.34
CA HIS A 174 6.32 -9.95 1.67
C HIS A 174 5.10 -10.81 1.97
N LYS A 175 4.49 -11.39 0.92
CA LYS A 175 3.33 -12.29 1.06
C LYS A 175 3.61 -13.48 1.96
N SER A 176 4.84 -14.00 1.96
CA SER A 176 5.25 -15.13 2.79
C SER A 176 5.28 -14.85 4.31
N ARG A 177 5.26 -13.56 4.70
CA ARG A 177 5.36 -13.10 6.10
C ARG A 177 4.00 -12.74 6.71
N VAL A 178 2.93 -12.74 5.91
CA VAL A 178 1.59 -12.37 6.35
C VAL A 178 0.55 -13.38 5.91
N ASP A 179 -0.50 -13.54 6.71
CA ASP A 179 -1.68 -14.34 6.36
C ASP A 179 -2.85 -13.40 6.04
N GLU A 180 -3.58 -13.72 4.98
CA GLU A 180 -4.84 -13.07 4.63
C GLU A 180 -5.98 -13.70 5.43
N VAL A 181 -6.76 -12.88 6.13
CA VAL A 181 -7.91 -13.33 6.93
C VAL A 181 -9.14 -12.54 6.53
N ARG A 182 -10.16 -13.24 6.05
CA ARG A 182 -11.48 -12.67 5.81
C ARG A 182 -12.27 -12.67 7.11
N THR A 183 -12.72 -11.50 7.56
CA THR A 183 -13.74 -11.43 8.60
C THR A 183 -15.06 -11.81 7.95
N LEU A 184 -15.67 -12.91 8.42
CA LEU A 184 -17.05 -13.23 8.09
C LEU A 184 -17.93 -12.56 9.14
N PRO A 185 -19.08 -11.98 8.75
CA PRO A 185 -20.05 -11.52 9.73
C PRO A 185 -20.48 -12.72 10.57
N LEU A 186 -20.28 -12.62 11.89
CA LEU A 186 -20.84 -13.56 12.86
C LEU A 186 -22.37 -13.56 12.69
N GLY A 187 -22.89 -14.59 12.03
CA GLY A 187 -24.32 -14.88 12.05
C GLY A 187 -24.72 -15.19 13.50
N ASN A 188 -25.73 -14.49 14.00
CA ASN A 188 -26.30 -14.75 15.31
C ASN A 188 -26.92 -16.16 15.33
N SER A 189 -26.15 -17.16 15.73
CA SER A 189 -26.70 -18.45 16.13
C SER A 189 -27.35 -18.27 17.50
N GLN A 190 -28.61 -17.85 17.52
CA GLN A 190 -29.45 -17.98 18.71
C GLN A 190 -29.56 -19.48 19.01
N THR A 191 -28.99 -19.89 20.13
CA THR A 191 -29.20 -21.21 20.71
C THR A 191 -30.64 -21.30 21.18
N ALA A 192 -31.51 -21.88 20.34
CA ALA A 192 -32.81 -22.36 20.77
C ALA A 192 -32.59 -23.52 21.75
N LYS A 193 -32.78 -23.25 23.04
CA LYS A 193 -33.06 -24.29 24.03
C LYS A 193 -34.53 -24.66 23.92
N THR A 194 -34.81 -25.93 23.69
CA THR A 194 -36.06 -26.57 24.15
C THR A 194 -35.68 -27.95 24.65
#